data_AF-A0A8J2JWV6-F1
#
_entry.id   AF-A0A8J2JWV6-F1
#
_cell.length_a   1.000
_cell.length_b   1.000
_cell.length_c   1.000
_cell.angle_alpha   90.00
_cell.angle_beta   90.00
_cell.angle_gamma   90.00
#
_symmetry.space_group_name_H-M   'P 1'
#
loop_
_entity.id
_entity.type
_entity.pdbx_description
1 polymer ?
#
loop_
_entity_poly.entity_id
_entity_poly.type
_entity_poly.pdbx_seq_one_letter_code
_entity_poly.pdbx_strand_id
1 'polypeptide(L)'
;MAVYMPKRLKSPEKSVIAHEVSNLVRNYPDMIIHNPESQMYLVTTDVVLNDSPELSSLLNWASSLNRYPADAVLLYITQLVQSLRHDTMGYVAEFINKIALRSQLVAHQLIWNMQTNIYLDEEGRERDPTLGDTLESLIGVIRSSLSGPAKEFYEREFGFLEKITGIYGAIRTYPKGPERKKACLEEYTIVTNMVVEFHLLVRVGPN
;
A
#
# COMPACT_ATOMS: atom_id res chain seq x y z
N MET A 1 1.05 -29.43 -5.32
CA MET A 1 2.23 -30.17 -4.81
C MET A 1 3.55 -29.52 -5.25
N ALA A 2 3.71 -29.15 -6.53
CA ALA A 2 4.93 -28.50 -7.06
C ALA A 2 5.29 -27.16 -6.40
N VAL A 3 4.31 -26.32 -6.05
CA VAL A 3 4.51 -25.01 -5.39
C VAL A 3 5.27 -25.09 -4.06
N TYR A 4 5.13 -26.20 -3.32
CA TYR A 4 5.77 -26.40 -2.01
C TYR A 4 7.16 -27.04 -2.13
N MET A 5 7.57 -27.46 -3.34
CA MET A 5 8.80 -28.18 -3.59
C MET A 5 10.05 -27.34 -3.29
N PRO A 6 10.13 -26.04 -3.67
CA PRO A 6 11.30 -25.21 -3.37
C PRO A 6 11.53 -24.98 -1.86
N LYS A 7 10.46 -24.99 -1.05
CA LYS A 7 10.56 -24.84 0.41
C LYS A 7 11.15 -26.06 1.11
N ARG A 8 11.09 -27.23 0.47
CA ARG A 8 11.55 -28.51 1.03
C ARG A 8 13.00 -28.84 0.69
N LEU A 9 13.65 -28.05 -0.16
CA LEU A 9 15.01 -28.30 -0.66
C LEU A 9 16.02 -27.36 -0.01
N LYS A 10 17.17 -27.92 0.39
CA LYS A 10 18.29 -27.20 1.00
C LYS A 10 19.46 -26.96 0.03
N SER A 11 19.36 -27.41 -1.22
CA SER A 11 20.40 -27.43 -2.26
C SER A 11 20.31 -26.24 -3.25
N PRO A 12 21.35 -25.95 -4.05
CA PRO A 12 21.31 -24.97 -5.14
C PRO A 12 20.21 -25.24 -6.19
N GLU A 13 19.64 -26.44 -6.23
CA GLU A 13 18.49 -26.79 -7.08
C GLU A 13 17.23 -26.01 -6.70
N LYS A 14 17.19 -25.44 -5.48
CA LYS A 14 16.10 -24.58 -5.02
C LYS A 14 15.87 -23.38 -5.94
N SER A 15 16.92 -22.75 -6.46
CA SER A 15 16.77 -21.57 -7.34
C SER A 15 16.24 -21.96 -8.72
N VAL A 16 16.73 -23.07 -9.28
CA VAL A 16 16.30 -23.60 -10.58
C VAL A 16 14.83 -24.01 -10.52
N ILE A 17 14.43 -24.74 -9.48
CA ILE A 17 13.04 -25.19 -9.31
C ILE A 17 12.13 -24.01 -8.96
N ALA A 18 12.58 -23.03 -8.17
CA ALA A 18 11.81 -21.81 -7.92
C ALA A 18 11.57 -21.01 -9.22
N HIS A 19 12.56 -20.94 -10.11
CA HIS A 19 12.41 -20.30 -11.41
C HIS A 19 11.41 -21.05 -12.31
N GLU A 20 11.51 -22.38 -12.37
CA GLU A 20 10.59 -23.19 -13.17
C GLU A 20 9.15 -23.16 -12.63
N VAL A 21 8.98 -23.23 -11.31
CA VAL A 21 7.67 -23.04 -10.66
C VAL A 21 7.12 -21.66 -10.97
N SER A 22 7.95 -20.62 -10.98
CA SER A 22 7.54 -19.27 -11.37
C SER A 22 7.06 -19.21 -12.81
N ASN A 23 7.76 -19.84 -13.76
CA ASN A 23 7.33 -19.89 -15.17
C ASN A 23 6.01 -20.66 -15.35
N LEU A 24 5.87 -21.82 -14.71
CA LEU A 24 4.64 -22.62 -14.78
C LEU A 24 3.43 -21.89 -14.20
N VAL A 25 3.64 -21.18 -13.09
CA VAL A 25 2.58 -20.42 -12.45
C VAL A 25 2.18 -19.20 -13.31
N ARG A 26 3.13 -18.57 -14.01
CA ARG A 26 2.84 -17.49 -14.98
C ARG A 26 2.09 -17.98 -16.22
N ASN A 27 2.42 -19.17 -16.73
CA ASN A 27 1.81 -19.70 -17.95
C ASN A 27 0.41 -20.29 -17.73
N TYR A 28 0.06 -20.68 -16.49
CA TYR A 28 -1.22 -21.31 -16.16
C TYR A 28 -1.88 -20.74 -14.89
N PRO A 29 -2.15 -19.42 -14.82
CA PRO A 29 -2.63 -18.77 -13.60
C PRO A 29 -3.98 -19.32 -13.11
N ASP A 30 -4.88 -19.67 -14.04
CA ASP A 30 -6.23 -20.18 -13.72
C ASP A 30 -6.22 -21.53 -12.98
N MET A 31 -5.20 -22.35 -13.21
CA MET A 31 -5.10 -23.67 -12.58
C MET A 31 -4.59 -23.60 -11.13
N ILE A 32 -4.03 -22.46 -10.73
CA ILE A 32 -3.29 -22.33 -9.46
C ILE A 32 -3.86 -21.20 -8.59
N ILE A 33 -4.89 -20.48 -9.07
CA ILE A 33 -5.61 -19.44 -8.32
C ILE A 33 -6.14 -19.90 -6.95
N HIS A 34 -6.38 -21.20 -6.80
CA HIS A 34 -6.85 -21.80 -5.55
C HIS A 34 -5.75 -22.07 -4.51
N ASN A 35 -4.46 -21.89 -4.85
CA ASN A 35 -3.33 -22.17 -3.94
C ASN A 35 -2.62 -20.86 -3.54
N PRO A 36 -2.75 -20.40 -2.29
CA PRO A 36 -2.15 -19.13 -1.86
C PRO A 36 -0.63 -19.11 -1.93
N GLU A 37 0.05 -20.24 -1.74
CA GLU A 37 1.51 -20.25 -1.77
C GLU A 37 2.09 -20.03 -3.17
N SER A 38 1.32 -20.19 -4.25
CA SER A 38 1.82 -19.88 -5.60
C SER A 38 1.93 -18.38 -5.85
N GLN A 39 1.28 -17.56 -5.02
CA GLN A 39 1.27 -16.09 -5.12
C GLN A 39 2.67 -15.49 -5.07
N MET A 40 3.58 -16.06 -4.26
CA MET A 40 4.98 -15.59 -4.14
C MET A 40 5.79 -15.79 -5.42
N TYR A 41 5.32 -16.63 -6.34
CA TYR A 41 6.02 -16.96 -7.58
C TYR A 41 5.49 -16.19 -8.79
N LEU A 42 4.33 -15.52 -8.65
CA LEU A 42 3.78 -14.65 -9.69
C LEU A 42 4.20 -13.20 -9.49
N VAL A 43 4.15 -12.71 -8.24
CA VAL A 43 4.52 -11.33 -7.91
C VAL A 43 6.00 -11.29 -7.56
N THR A 44 6.85 -11.47 -8.57
CA THR A 44 8.29 -11.29 -8.45
C THR A 44 8.66 -9.82 -8.67
N THR A 45 9.73 -9.33 -8.04
CA THR A 45 10.23 -7.95 -8.20
C THR A 45 10.34 -7.52 -9.67
N ASP A 46 10.71 -8.43 -10.55
CA ASP A 46 10.86 -8.19 -12.00
C ASP A 46 9.53 -7.88 -12.72
N VAL A 47 8.44 -8.54 -12.30
CA VAL A 47 7.07 -8.31 -12.82
C VAL A 47 6.53 -6.96 -12.33
N VAL A 48 6.93 -6.56 -11.12
CA VAL A 48 6.55 -5.28 -10.50
C VAL A 48 7.31 -4.10 -11.12
N LEU A 49 8.58 -4.29 -11.49
CA LEU A 49 9.42 -3.23 -12.06
C LEU A 49 9.14 -3.01 -13.55
N ASN A 50 8.61 -4.01 -14.26
CA ASN A 50 8.40 -3.98 -15.71
C ASN A 50 6.94 -3.77 -16.15
N ASP A 51 6.04 -3.42 -15.23
CA ASP A 51 4.65 -3.02 -15.50
C ASP A 51 3.91 -3.98 -16.47
N SER A 52 4.05 -5.28 -16.18
CA SER A 52 3.75 -6.32 -17.15
C SER A 52 2.24 -6.66 -17.20
N PRO A 53 1.70 -7.08 -18.35
CA PRO A 53 0.25 -7.34 -18.56
C PRO A 53 -0.34 -8.42 -17.63
N GLU A 54 0.52 -9.22 -16.99
CA GLU A 54 0.20 -10.20 -15.97
C GLU A 54 -0.46 -9.58 -14.71
N LEU A 55 -0.35 -8.26 -14.51
CA LEU A 55 -1.11 -7.52 -13.49
C LEU A 55 -2.63 -7.60 -13.70
N SER A 56 -3.10 -7.84 -14.94
CA SER A 56 -4.53 -8.14 -15.19
C SER A 56 -4.98 -9.47 -14.58
N SER A 57 -4.08 -10.43 -14.35
CA SER A 57 -4.43 -11.66 -13.62
C SER A 57 -4.74 -11.39 -12.14
N LEU A 58 -4.22 -10.29 -11.59
CA LEU A 58 -4.45 -9.84 -10.21
C LEU A 58 -5.93 -9.44 -9.98
N LEU A 59 -6.64 -9.00 -11.03
CA LEU A 59 -8.09 -8.76 -11.02
C LEU A 59 -8.91 -10.03 -10.81
N ASN A 60 -8.56 -11.12 -11.48
CA ASN A 60 -9.20 -12.43 -11.23
C ASN A 60 -8.94 -12.90 -9.79
N TRP A 61 -7.82 -12.49 -9.18
CA TRP A 61 -7.46 -12.87 -7.82
C TRP A 61 -8.12 -12.03 -6.74
N ALA A 62 -8.52 -10.79 -7.03
CA ALA A 62 -9.30 -9.94 -6.13
C ALA A 62 -10.55 -10.67 -5.59
N SER A 63 -11.18 -11.51 -6.42
CA SER A 63 -12.30 -12.38 -6.02
C SER A 63 -11.92 -13.44 -4.97
N SER A 64 -10.70 -13.96 -5.02
CA SER A 64 -10.15 -14.94 -4.05
C SER A 64 -9.59 -14.28 -2.79
N LEU A 65 -9.08 -13.04 -2.88
CA LEU A 65 -8.59 -12.24 -1.74
C LEU A 65 -9.68 -11.94 -0.71
N ASN A 66 -10.96 -12.04 -1.08
CA ASN A 66 -12.08 -11.97 -0.13
C ASN A 66 -12.06 -13.07 0.95
N ARG A 67 -11.38 -14.20 0.72
CA ARG A 67 -11.25 -15.31 1.67
C ARG A 67 -10.05 -15.19 2.62
N TYR A 68 -9.14 -14.26 2.37
CA TYR A 68 -7.92 -14.09 3.17
C TYR A 68 -8.07 -12.96 4.21
N PRO A 69 -7.23 -12.94 5.26
CA PRO A 69 -7.12 -11.79 6.16
C PRO A 69 -6.84 -10.54 5.33
N ALA A 70 -7.57 -9.46 5.58
CA ALA A 70 -7.42 -8.23 4.80
C ALA A 70 -5.97 -7.71 4.80
N ASP A 71 -5.24 -7.96 5.90
CA ASP A 71 -3.86 -7.53 6.09
C ASP A 71 -2.86 -8.18 5.11
N ALA A 72 -3.22 -9.29 4.45
CA ALA A 72 -2.40 -9.87 3.39
C ALA A 72 -2.20 -8.90 2.21
N VAL A 73 -3.12 -7.95 2.01
CA VAL A 73 -3.06 -6.93 0.95
C VAL A 73 -2.05 -5.83 1.27
N LEU A 74 -1.61 -5.66 2.52
CA LEU A 74 -0.70 -4.58 2.92
C LEU A 74 0.60 -4.55 2.11
N LEU A 75 1.14 -5.72 1.79
CA LEU A 75 2.37 -5.85 0.98
C LEU A 75 2.18 -5.45 -0.48
N TYR A 76 0.93 -5.34 -0.94
CA TYR A 76 0.55 -5.12 -2.33
C TYR A 76 -0.14 -3.78 -2.56
N ILE A 77 -0.26 -2.92 -1.53
CA ILE A 77 -1.00 -1.65 -1.63
C ILE A 77 -0.47 -0.77 -2.76
N THR A 78 0.85 -0.67 -2.91
CA THR A 78 1.46 0.16 -3.97
C THR A 78 1.06 -0.36 -5.35
N GLN A 79 1.18 -1.67 -5.60
CA GLN A 79 0.82 -2.27 -6.89
C GLN A 79 -0.68 -2.18 -7.15
N LEU A 80 -1.50 -2.36 -6.11
CA LEU A 80 -2.95 -2.28 -6.22
C LEU A 80 -3.39 -0.87 -6.63
N VAL A 81 -2.84 0.17 -6.01
CA VAL A 81 -3.14 1.57 -6.37
C VAL A 81 -2.64 1.88 -7.79
N GLN A 82 -1.45 1.41 -8.19
CA GLN A 82 -0.97 1.65 -9.55
C GLN A 82 -1.81 0.92 -10.61
N SER A 83 -2.37 -0.26 -10.30
CA SER A 83 -3.23 -1.00 -11.24
C SER A 83 -4.51 -0.25 -11.63
N LEU A 84 -4.93 0.77 -10.86
CA LEU A 84 -6.04 1.66 -11.21
C LEU A 84 -5.82 2.41 -12.54
N ARG A 85 -4.57 2.55 -13.01
CA ARG A 85 -4.26 3.17 -14.32
C ARG A 85 -4.90 2.44 -15.49
N HIS A 86 -5.18 1.16 -15.30
CA HIS A 86 -5.71 0.26 -16.32
C HIS A 86 -7.09 -0.29 -15.95
N ASP A 87 -7.73 0.26 -14.92
CA ASP A 87 -9.01 -0.22 -14.41
C ASP A 87 -10.21 0.30 -15.22
N THR A 88 -10.24 0.00 -16.51
CA THR A 88 -11.28 0.44 -17.45
C THR A 88 -12.69 0.01 -17.01
N MET A 89 -12.80 -1.09 -16.27
CA MET A 89 -14.09 -1.68 -15.84
C MET A 89 -14.44 -1.41 -14.37
N GLY A 90 -13.56 -0.76 -13.60
CA GLY A 90 -13.81 -0.40 -12.20
C GLY A 90 -13.68 -1.55 -11.18
N TYR A 91 -13.13 -2.69 -11.59
CA TYR A 91 -13.02 -3.88 -10.72
C TYR A 91 -11.95 -3.71 -9.64
N VAL A 92 -10.83 -3.05 -9.95
CA VAL A 92 -9.79 -2.73 -8.95
C VAL A 92 -10.37 -1.76 -7.92
N ALA A 93 -11.03 -0.70 -8.40
CA ALA A 93 -11.68 0.30 -7.57
C ALA A 93 -12.72 -0.32 -6.62
N GLU A 94 -13.57 -1.22 -7.13
CA GLU A 94 -14.55 -1.94 -6.32
C GLU A 94 -13.88 -2.83 -5.27
N PHE A 95 -12.81 -3.53 -5.63
CA PHE A 95 -12.05 -4.36 -4.70
C PHE A 95 -11.39 -3.53 -3.59
N ILE A 96 -10.76 -2.40 -3.93
CA ILE A 96 -10.16 -1.46 -2.98
C ILE A 96 -11.20 -1.00 -1.95
N ASN A 97 -12.38 -0.58 -2.41
CA ASN A 97 -13.46 -0.16 -1.52
C ASN A 97 -13.90 -1.31 -0.58
N LYS A 98 -14.07 -2.52 -1.12
CA LYS A 98 -14.45 -3.70 -0.32
C LYS A 98 -13.42 -4.07 0.72
N ILE A 99 -12.12 -4.04 0.39
CA ILE A 99 -11.07 -4.46 1.31
C ILE A 99 -10.78 -3.40 2.38
N ALA A 100 -10.92 -2.11 2.04
CA ALA A 100 -10.82 -1.01 2.99
C ALA A 100 -11.88 -1.12 4.11
N LEU A 101 -13.11 -1.53 3.79
CA LEU A 101 -14.17 -1.75 4.78
C LEU A 101 -13.87 -2.89 5.76
N ARG A 102 -12.98 -3.83 5.41
CA ARG A 102 -12.70 -5.03 6.20
C ARG A 102 -11.54 -4.85 7.19
N SER A 103 -10.65 -3.88 6.97
CA SER A 103 -9.53 -3.60 7.86
C SER A 103 -9.22 -2.12 7.86
N GLN A 104 -9.32 -1.51 9.04
CA GLN A 104 -8.99 -0.10 9.24
C GLN A 104 -7.53 0.20 8.88
N LEU A 105 -6.61 -0.71 9.22
CA LEU A 105 -5.20 -0.59 8.86
C LEU A 105 -5.03 -0.54 7.34
N VAL A 106 -5.70 -1.45 6.61
CA VAL A 106 -5.68 -1.47 5.14
C VAL A 106 -6.28 -0.19 4.56
N ALA A 107 -7.42 0.28 5.09
CA ALA A 107 -8.05 1.53 4.65
C ALA A 107 -7.10 2.73 4.79
N HIS A 108 -6.43 2.85 5.94
CA HIS A 108 -5.53 3.97 6.21
C HIS A 108 -4.29 3.93 5.32
N GLN A 109 -3.69 2.76 5.15
CA GLN A 109 -2.54 2.59 4.25
C GLN A 109 -2.91 2.85 2.78
N LEU A 110 -4.11 2.46 2.35
CA LEU A 110 -4.64 2.80 1.02
C LEU A 110 -4.82 4.31 0.87
N ILE A 111 -5.49 4.99 1.81
CA ILE A 111 -5.67 6.45 1.75
C ILE A 111 -4.31 7.15 1.67
N TRP A 112 -3.36 6.77 2.52
CA TRP A 112 -2.03 7.38 2.52
C TRP A 112 -1.31 7.16 1.18
N ASN A 113 -1.29 5.92 0.68
CA ASN A 113 -0.65 5.63 -0.60
C ASN A 113 -1.29 6.40 -1.75
N MET A 114 -2.63 6.49 -1.78
CA MET A 114 -3.35 7.26 -2.78
C MET A 114 -3.01 8.75 -2.67
N GLN A 115 -3.00 9.35 -1.48
CA GLN A 115 -2.61 10.76 -1.28
C GLN A 115 -1.20 11.06 -1.80
N THR A 116 -0.25 10.15 -1.58
CA THR A 116 1.13 10.31 -2.10
C THR A 116 1.26 10.13 -3.61
N ASN A 117 0.23 9.57 -4.28
CA ASN A 117 0.23 9.30 -5.72
C ASN A 117 -0.74 10.22 -6.51
N ILE A 118 -1.43 11.15 -5.85
CA ILE A 118 -2.23 12.18 -6.55
C ILE A 118 -1.33 13.11 -7.37
N TYR A 119 -0.12 13.37 -6.88
CA TYR A 119 0.85 14.26 -7.51
C TYR A 119 2.07 13.47 -7.99
N LEU A 120 2.61 13.86 -9.13
CA LEU A 120 3.80 13.29 -9.75
C LEU A 120 5.08 13.89 -9.17
N ASP A 121 5.01 15.12 -8.67
CA ASP A 121 6.12 15.85 -8.07
C ASP A 121 6.09 15.77 -6.54
N GLU A 122 7.25 16.05 -5.93
CA GLU A 122 7.37 16.08 -4.47
C GLU A 122 6.75 17.34 -3.86
N GLU A 123 6.51 18.37 -4.70
CA GLU A 123 5.99 19.67 -4.30
C GLU A 123 4.46 19.75 -4.33
N GLY A 124 3.78 18.72 -4.84
CA GLY A 124 2.32 18.66 -4.91
C GLY A 124 1.70 19.65 -5.89
N ARG A 125 2.41 19.97 -6.98
CA ARG A 125 1.95 20.93 -8.01
C ARG A 125 1.51 20.23 -9.28
N GLU A 126 2.19 19.16 -9.65
CA GLU A 126 1.92 18.40 -10.86
C GLU A 126 0.99 17.24 -10.55
N ARG A 127 -0.32 17.47 -10.67
CA ARG A 127 -1.33 16.43 -10.46
C ARG A 127 -1.26 15.37 -11.56
N ASP A 128 -1.36 14.10 -11.17
CA ASP A 128 -1.40 12.98 -12.11
C ASP A 128 -2.68 13.06 -12.97
N PRO A 129 -2.55 13.23 -14.30
CA PRO A 129 -3.70 13.40 -15.19
C PRO A 129 -4.47 12.10 -15.42
N THR A 130 -3.90 10.95 -15.09
CA THR A 130 -4.51 9.62 -15.28
C THR A 130 -5.16 9.13 -14.00
N LEU A 131 -4.48 9.26 -12.86
CA LEU A 131 -4.94 8.71 -11.58
C LEU A 131 -5.64 9.72 -10.68
N GLY A 132 -5.30 11.01 -10.74
CA GLY A 132 -5.67 11.97 -9.70
C GLY A 132 -7.16 11.95 -9.34
N ASP A 133 -8.05 12.01 -10.34
CA ASP A 133 -9.50 12.03 -10.13
C ASP A 133 -10.00 10.72 -9.48
N THR A 134 -9.49 9.59 -9.96
CA THR A 134 -9.83 8.26 -9.46
C THR A 134 -9.40 8.09 -8.01
N LEU A 135 -8.19 8.52 -7.67
CA LEU A 135 -7.64 8.43 -6.32
C LEU A 135 -8.41 9.31 -5.33
N GLU A 136 -8.67 10.57 -5.69
CA GLU A 136 -9.46 11.49 -4.85
C GLU A 136 -10.88 10.97 -4.61
N SER A 137 -11.51 10.43 -5.65
CA SER A 137 -12.83 9.81 -5.56
C SER A 137 -12.83 8.61 -4.60
N LEU A 138 -11.87 7.67 -4.75
CA LEU A 138 -11.73 6.50 -3.88
C LEU A 138 -11.43 6.90 -2.42
N ILE A 139 -10.55 7.87 -2.20
CA ILE A 139 -10.30 8.42 -0.86
C ILE A 139 -11.60 8.95 -0.26
N GLY A 140 -12.40 9.70 -1.04
CA GLY A 140 -13.70 10.21 -0.60
C GLY A 140 -14.66 9.09 -0.18
N VAL A 141 -14.74 8.03 -0.98
CA VAL A 141 -15.58 6.85 -0.68
C VAL A 141 -15.13 6.18 0.62
N ILE A 142 -13.84 5.85 0.76
CA ILE A 142 -13.32 5.19 1.97
C ILE A 142 -13.55 6.08 3.19
N ARG A 143 -13.24 7.39 3.12
CA ARG A 143 -13.45 8.33 4.25
C ARG A 143 -14.91 8.43 4.66
N SER A 144 -15.82 8.50 3.70
CA SER A 144 -17.27 8.59 3.98
C SER A 144 -17.84 7.30 4.59
N SER A 145 -17.17 6.16 4.39
CA SER A 145 -17.55 4.88 4.99
C SER A 145 -17.10 4.72 6.45
N LEU A 146 -16.13 5.52 6.92
CA LEU A 146 -15.66 5.49 8.30
C LEU A 146 -16.72 6.11 9.22
N SER A 147 -16.95 5.48 10.37
CA SER A 147 -17.88 5.97 11.39
C SER A 147 -17.42 5.62 12.81
N GLY A 148 -18.00 6.30 13.80
CA GLY A 148 -17.75 6.04 15.22
C GLY A 148 -16.24 6.08 15.58
N PRO A 149 -15.77 5.14 16.42
CA PRO A 149 -14.37 5.09 16.85
C PRO A 149 -13.36 4.98 15.70
N ALA A 150 -13.74 4.33 14.59
CA ALA A 150 -12.85 4.18 13.44
C ALA A 150 -12.60 5.52 12.74
N LYS A 151 -13.65 6.36 12.59
CA LYS A 151 -13.53 7.71 12.04
C LYS A 151 -12.71 8.63 12.94
N GLU A 152 -12.97 8.58 14.24
CA GLU A 152 -12.21 9.39 15.20
C GLU A 152 -10.72 9.01 15.21
N PHE A 153 -10.41 7.71 15.11
CA PHE A 153 -9.03 7.24 15.02
C PHE A 153 -8.36 7.71 13.72
N TYR A 154 -9.05 7.63 12.58
CA TYR A 154 -8.60 8.19 11.31
C TYR A 154 -8.28 9.69 11.40
N GLU A 155 -9.20 10.50 11.94
CA GLU A 155 -9.02 11.94 12.05
C GLU A 155 -7.84 12.32 12.95
N ARG A 156 -7.66 11.60 14.07
CA ARG A 156 -6.49 11.80 14.94
C ARG A 156 -5.19 11.42 14.25
N GLU A 157 -5.16 10.28 13.57
CA GLU A 157 -3.96 9.79 12.90
C GLU A 157 -3.56 10.69 11.73
N PHE A 158 -4.47 11.00 10.82
CA PHE A 158 -4.16 11.84 9.67
C PHE A 158 -3.89 13.29 10.07
N GLY A 159 -4.60 13.83 11.07
CA GLY A 159 -4.27 15.16 11.61
C GLY A 159 -2.90 15.22 12.28
N PHE A 160 -2.44 14.11 12.87
CA PHE A 160 -1.07 13.99 13.38
C PHE A 160 -0.03 13.95 12.24
N LEU A 161 -0.29 13.14 11.20
CA LEU A 161 0.58 13.05 10.03
C LEU A 161 0.68 14.39 9.27
N GLU A 162 -0.41 15.14 9.16
CA GLU A 162 -0.41 16.49 8.56
C GLU A 162 0.49 17.45 9.33
N LYS A 163 0.48 17.42 10.68
CA LYS A 163 1.38 18.25 11.50
C LYS A 163 2.84 17.88 11.27
N ILE A 164 3.18 16.59 11.24
CA ILE A 164 4.54 16.13 10.92
C ILE A 164 4.95 16.57 9.53
N THR A 165 4.07 16.42 8.55
CA THR A 165 4.32 16.81 7.16
C THR A 165 4.54 18.33 7.05
N GLY A 166 3.80 19.14 7.82
CA GLY A 166 4.00 20.59 7.92
C GLY A 166 5.37 20.97 8.48
N ILE A 167 5.82 20.29 9.56
CA ILE A 167 7.16 20.47 10.12
C ILE A 167 8.23 20.14 9.06
N TYR A 168 8.08 19.00 8.37
CA TYR A 168 9.01 18.63 7.30
C TYR A 168 9.02 19.63 6.14
N GLY A 169 7.85 20.14 5.75
CA GLY A 169 7.69 21.20 4.75
C GLY A 169 8.44 22.49 5.15
N ALA A 170 8.35 22.90 6.41
CA ALA A 170 9.10 24.04 6.94
C ALA A 170 10.62 23.78 6.93
N ILE A 171 11.08 22.57 7.27
CA ILE A 171 12.52 22.23 7.22
C ILE A 171 13.05 22.26 5.78
N ARG A 172 12.24 21.89 4.77
CA ARG A 172 12.65 21.91 3.36
C ARG A 172 12.98 23.31 2.84
N THR A 173 12.46 24.39 3.46
CA THR A 173 12.73 25.77 3.02
C THR A 173 14.16 26.21 3.31
N TYR A 174 14.82 25.62 4.30
CA TYR A 174 16.23 25.91 4.62
C TYR A 174 17.15 25.36 3.52
N PRO A 175 18.23 26.05 3.13
CA PRO A 175 19.17 25.53 2.15
C PRO A 175 19.85 24.24 2.64
N LYS A 176 20.15 23.32 1.71
CA LYS A 176 20.86 22.07 2.04
C LYS A 176 22.22 22.41 2.67
N GLY A 177 22.50 21.88 3.86
CA GLY A 177 23.75 22.17 4.57
C GLY A 177 23.59 22.21 6.09
N PRO A 178 24.50 22.90 6.81
CA PRO A 178 24.49 22.99 8.27
C PRO A 178 23.19 23.58 8.82
N GLU A 179 22.59 24.55 8.13
CA GLU A 179 21.36 25.23 8.54
C GLU A 179 20.15 24.29 8.57
N ARG A 180 19.92 23.53 7.49
CA ARG A 180 18.86 22.51 7.46
C ARG A 180 19.09 21.40 8.48
N LYS A 181 20.34 20.99 8.71
CA LYS A 181 20.68 20.00 9.75
C LYS A 181 20.34 20.53 11.15
N LYS A 182 20.63 21.80 11.42
CA LYS A 182 20.31 22.45 12.70
C LYS A 182 18.81 22.55 12.91
N ALA A 183 18.05 23.04 11.92
CA ALA A 183 16.59 23.09 11.99
C ALA A 183 15.97 21.70 12.21
N CYS A 184 16.50 20.68 11.53
CA CYS A 184 16.06 19.28 11.73
C CYS A 184 16.30 18.80 13.17
N LEU A 185 17.45 19.13 13.77
CA LEU A 185 17.77 18.77 15.16
C LEU A 185 16.86 19.48 16.17
N GLU A 186 16.52 20.74 15.93
CA GLU A 186 15.61 21.52 16.79
C GLU A 186 14.19 20.94 16.74
N GLU A 187 13.69 20.66 15.53
CA GLU A 187 12.37 20.06 15.31
C GLU A 187 12.29 18.58 15.73
N TYR A 188 13.43 17.85 15.75
CA TYR A 188 13.48 16.44 16.15
C TYR A 188 12.92 16.23 17.57
N THR A 189 13.17 17.17 18.49
CA THR A 189 12.66 17.09 19.86
C THR A 189 11.13 17.23 19.89
N ILE A 190 10.58 18.11 19.06
CA ILE A 190 9.14 18.34 18.92
C ILE A 190 8.48 17.10 18.33
N VAL A 191 9.02 16.58 17.23
CA VAL A 191 8.51 15.36 16.58
C VAL A 191 8.57 14.16 17.53
N THR A 192 9.66 14.00 18.30
CA THR A 192 9.79 12.90 19.25
C THR A 192 8.72 12.97 20.34
N ASN A 193 8.50 14.14 20.93
CA ASN A 193 7.45 14.34 21.94
C ASN A 193 6.05 14.10 21.36
N MET A 194 5.80 14.59 20.15
CA MET A 194 4.56 14.37 19.41
C MET A 194 4.30 12.87 19.16
N VAL A 195 5.32 12.10 18.75
CA VAL A 195 5.20 10.65 18.54
C VAL A 195 4.91 9.91 19.86
N VAL A 196 5.55 10.31 20.96
CA VAL A 196 5.26 9.75 22.29
C VAL A 196 3.82 10.02 22.70
N GLU A 197 3.34 11.25 22.54
CA GLU A 197 1.98 11.65 22.87
C GLU A 197 0.94 10.91 22.01
N PHE A 198 1.20 10.80 20.70
CA PHE A 198 0.34 10.03 19.80
C PHE A 198 0.30 8.55 20.18
N HIS A 199 1.45 7.94 20.48
CA HIS A 199 1.52 6.55 20.94
C HIS A 199 0.76 6.30 22.24
N LEU A 200 0.79 7.26 23.17
CA LEU A 200 -0.01 7.21 24.40
C LEU A 200 -1.51 7.32 24.10
N LEU A 201 -1.92 8.21 23.19
CA LEU A 201 -3.32 8.36 22.78
C LEU A 201 -3.86 7.12 22.04
N VAL A 202 -3.02 6.45 21.25
CA VAL A 202 -3.38 5.22 20.52
C VAL A 202 -3.52 4.02 21.47
N ARG A 203 -2.72 3.93 22.54
CA ARG A 203 -2.82 2.84 23.53
C ARG A 203 -3.98 2.99 24.52
N VAL A 204 -4.57 4.17 24.63
CA VAL A 204 -5.65 4.47 25.60
C VAL A 204 -7.03 4.56 24.92
N GLY A 205 -7.19 3.96 23.72
CA GLY A 205 -8.50 3.82 23.08
C GLY A 205 -9.47 2.97 23.92
N PRO A 206 -10.79 3.26 23.88
CA PRO A 206 -11.75 2.66 24.80
C PRO A 206 -11.88 1.15 24.56
N ASN A 207 -11.90 0.38 25.65
CA ASN A 207 -12.36 -1.01 25.66
C ASN A 207 -13.82 -1.12 25.20
#